data_AF-A0A8T9BHY7-F1
#
_entry.id   AF-A0A8T9BHY7-F1
#
_cell.length_a   1.000
_cell.length_b   1.000
_cell.length_c   1.000
_cell.angle_alpha   90.00
_cell.angle_beta   90.00
_cell.angle_gamma   90.00
#
_symmetry.space_group_name_H-M   'P 1'
#
loop_
_entity.id
_entity.type
_entity.pdbx_description
1 polymer ?
#
loop_
_entity_poly.entity_id
_entity_poly.type
_entity_poly.pdbx_seq_one_letter_code
_entity_poly.pdbx_strand_id
1 'polypeptide(L)'
;MSNIKFDFIDGVKGDEVPNKAIPKFKNRVKDGEIGCWRAHMNAIQQIVRENISSALILEDDVDWDIRIKEQLYDFARSSNALTQPLLNSHPPKSADPTYPVPPDAKTIPTDISFDSLPSTALPVHSPYGDNWGLLWIGHSGMNIPTPSSPSPEKIPRGRVVRTPDNTVPQIQHLRSYYNDWAERFGYEHHTRVVHHAARAIGSAGYAVTQAAARKLLYAVALDEVDRGLDFMLGEYCEGRKGGWKHADCLTTNPALFNRHLPAGWMGADGDIQSDYKTGFREKAETDNVRWSTRLNMEVLLEGGTEFVDQWPDE
;
A
#
# COMPACT_ATOMS: atom_id res chain seq x y z
N MET A 1 -11.02 -13.94 14.33
CA MET A 1 -9.67 -13.33 14.30
C MET A 1 -8.96 -13.61 12.98
N SER A 2 -8.12 -12.68 12.50
CA SER A 2 -7.44 -12.76 11.19
C SER A 2 -6.40 -13.88 11.08
N ASN A 3 -5.96 -14.47 12.20
CA ASN A 3 -4.90 -15.48 12.29
C ASN A 3 -3.57 -15.03 11.66
N ILE A 4 -3.34 -13.72 11.57
CA ILE A 4 -2.05 -13.16 11.18
C ILE A 4 -1.12 -13.27 12.39
N LYS A 5 0.10 -13.78 12.16
CA LYS A 5 1.17 -13.82 13.16
C LYS A 5 2.13 -12.67 12.86
N PHE A 6 2.59 -12.01 13.91
CA PHE A 6 3.48 -10.86 13.81
C PHE A 6 4.77 -11.13 14.57
N ASP A 7 5.88 -10.71 13.97
CA ASP A 7 7.15 -10.53 14.65
C ASP A 7 7.38 -9.03 14.77
N PHE A 8 7.60 -8.56 15.99
CA PHE A 8 7.80 -7.13 16.25
C PHE A 8 9.24 -6.73 15.96
N ILE A 9 9.40 -5.58 15.30
CA ILE A 9 10.67 -4.91 15.09
C ILE A 9 10.56 -3.54 15.75
N ASP A 10 11.48 -3.25 16.66
CA ASP A 10 11.46 -2.00 17.40
C ASP A 10 11.61 -0.80 16.46
N GLY A 11 10.78 0.22 16.70
CA GLY A 11 10.97 1.54 16.12
C GLY A 11 12.32 2.13 16.52
N VAL A 12 12.82 3.06 15.71
CA VAL A 12 14.09 3.73 15.98
C VAL A 12 13.82 5.20 16.26
N LYS A 13 14.35 5.70 17.37
CA LYS A 13 14.33 7.14 17.65
C LYS A 13 15.31 7.84 16.73
N GLY A 14 14.80 8.80 15.96
CA GLY A 14 15.60 9.46 14.93
C GLY A 14 16.80 10.22 15.46
N ASP A 15 16.64 10.92 16.59
CA ASP A 15 17.68 11.70 17.27
C ASP A 15 18.84 10.83 17.76
N GLU A 16 18.59 9.55 18.04
CA GLU A 16 19.61 8.55 18.36
C GLU A 16 20.35 8.00 17.12
N VAL A 17 19.89 8.27 15.89
CA VAL A 17 20.58 7.86 14.65
C VAL A 17 21.70 8.85 14.31
N PRO A 18 22.99 8.46 14.44
CA PRO A 18 24.09 9.38 14.18
C PRO A 18 24.17 9.73 12.70
N ASN A 19 24.56 10.96 12.39
CA ASN A 19 24.74 11.44 11.01
C ASN A 19 25.62 10.51 10.15
N LYS A 20 26.65 9.90 10.74
CA LYS A 20 27.55 8.95 10.03
C LYS A 20 26.87 7.65 9.60
N ALA A 21 25.71 7.31 10.16
CA ALA A 21 24.94 6.14 9.79
C ALA A 21 23.95 6.40 8.65
N ILE A 22 23.66 7.68 8.32
CA ILE A 22 22.78 8.06 7.22
C ILE A 22 23.63 8.09 5.94
N PRO A 23 23.33 7.27 4.91
CA PRO A 23 24.27 7.05 3.80
C PRO A 23 24.60 8.30 3.00
N LYS A 24 23.60 9.12 2.71
CA LYS A 24 23.77 10.43 2.07
C LYS A 24 22.63 11.35 2.45
N PHE A 25 22.93 12.61 2.73
CA PHE A 25 21.94 13.68 2.93
C PHE A 25 22.65 15.03 2.78
N LYS A 26 21.98 16.02 2.16
CA LYS A 26 22.44 17.43 2.18
C LYS A 26 22.10 18.11 3.50
N ASN A 27 20.83 18.02 3.87
CA ASN A 27 20.27 18.52 5.12
C ASN A 27 19.62 17.34 5.82
N ARG A 28 19.82 17.24 7.14
CA ARG A 28 19.19 16.21 7.94
C ARG A 28 17.68 16.48 7.96
N VAL A 29 16.88 15.50 7.56
CA VAL A 29 15.42 15.58 7.65
C VAL A 29 14.97 15.45 9.11
N LYS A 30 13.66 15.55 9.38
CA LYS A 30 13.17 15.50 10.76
C LYS A 30 13.53 14.17 11.41
N ASP A 31 13.80 14.18 12.71
CA ASP A 31 14.17 12.96 13.43
C ASP A 31 13.06 11.88 13.33
N GLY A 32 11.78 12.26 13.40
CA GLY A 32 10.68 11.30 13.13
C GLY A 32 10.77 10.62 11.76
N GLU A 33 11.17 11.34 10.71
CA GLU A 33 11.35 10.77 9.36
C GLU A 33 12.58 9.83 9.30
N ILE A 34 13.66 10.18 9.99
CA ILE A 34 14.88 9.36 10.08
C ILE A 34 14.62 8.07 10.84
N GLY A 35 13.90 8.16 11.96
CA GLY A 35 13.50 7.02 12.76
C GLY A 35 12.63 6.04 11.97
N CYS A 36 11.60 6.56 11.30
CA CYS A 36 10.75 5.80 10.39
C CYS A 36 11.58 5.13 9.28
N TRP A 37 12.38 5.89 8.52
CA TRP A 37 13.22 5.32 7.46
C TRP A 37 14.14 4.21 8.01
N ARG A 38 14.82 4.44 9.13
CA ARG A 38 15.75 3.46 9.70
C ARG A 38 15.04 2.18 10.12
N ALA A 39 13.90 2.28 10.82
CA ALA A 39 13.13 1.12 11.27
C ALA A 39 12.71 0.24 10.09
N HIS A 40 12.18 0.85 9.02
CA HIS A 40 11.79 0.10 7.82
C HIS A 40 12.99 -0.48 7.07
N MET A 41 14.15 0.20 7.05
CA MET A 41 15.37 -0.37 6.48
C MET A 41 15.85 -1.59 7.27
N ASN A 42 15.72 -1.58 8.61
CA ASN A 42 16.05 -2.74 9.43
C ASN A 42 15.14 -3.93 9.09
N ALA A 43 13.82 -3.71 8.96
CA ALA A 43 12.86 -4.73 8.56
C ALA A 43 13.18 -5.32 7.17
N ILE A 44 13.44 -4.46 6.18
CA ILE A 44 13.81 -4.92 4.82
C ILE A 44 15.15 -5.66 4.82
N GLN A 45 16.13 -5.23 5.63
CA GLN A 45 17.40 -5.95 5.78
C GLN A 45 17.20 -7.36 6.35
N GLN A 46 16.29 -7.52 7.31
CA GLN A 46 16.00 -8.82 7.92
C GLN A 46 15.48 -9.83 6.89
N ILE A 47 14.59 -9.42 5.98
CA ILE A 47 14.09 -10.26 4.87
C ILE A 47 15.24 -10.86 4.06
N VAL A 48 16.26 -10.05 3.76
CA VAL A 48 17.42 -10.49 2.99
C VAL A 48 18.36 -11.36 3.84
N ARG A 49 18.63 -10.98 5.09
CA ARG A 49 19.56 -11.69 5.98
C ARG A 49 19.07 -13.08 6.36
N GLU A 50 17.77 -13.21 6.63
CA GLU A 50 17.13 -14.46 7.06
C GLU A 50 16.61 -15.29 5.89
N ASN A 51 16.84 -14.84 4.65
CA ASN A 51 16.39 -15.52 3.45
C ASN A 51 14.87 -15.76 3.42
N ILE A 52 14.08 -14.80 3.89
CA ILE A 52 12.61 -14.81 3.84
C ILE A 52 12.17 -14.56 2.39
N SER A 53 11.26 -15.37 1.84
CA SER A 53 10.83 -15.26 0.42
C SER A 53 10.08 -13.96 0.14
N SER A 54 9.20 -13.57 1.06
CA SER A 54 8.47 -12.31 1.08
C SER A 54 7.95 -12.04 2.48
N ALA A 55 7.80 -10.77 2.86
CA ALA A 55 7.21 -10.39 4.15
C ALA A 55 6.20 -9.25 3.98
N LEU A 56 5.20 -9.22 4.85
CA LEU A 56 4.29 -8.09 5.06
C LEU A 56 4.83 -7.26 6.23
N ILE A 57 5.10 -5.98 5.98
CA ILE A 57 5.54 -5.00 6.98
C ILE A 57 4.36 -4.09 7.27
N LEU A 58 4.01 -3.93 8.54
CA LEU A 58 2.92 -3.06 9.01
C LEU A 58 3.45 -2.09 10.07
N GLU A 59 2.93 -0.87 10.07
CA GLU A 59 3.08 0.07 11.19
C GLU A 59 2.20 -0.41 12.37
N ASP A 60 2.60 -0.09 13.60
CA ASP A 60 1.97 -0.63 14.81
C ASP A 60 0.61 0.01 15.15
N ASP A 61 0.32 1.16 14.56
CA ASP A 61 -0.96 1.86 14.65
C ASP A 61 -1.95 1.46 13.53
N VAL A 62 -1.66 0.40 12.78
CA VAL A 62 -2.54 -0.07 11.72
C VAL A 62 -3.79 -0.79 12.26
N ASP A 63 -4.84 -0.76 11.44
CA ASP A 63 -6.10 -1.49 11.61
C ASP A 63 -6.65 -1.90 10.24
N TRP A 64 -7.58 -2.85 10.24
CA TRP A 64 -8.12 -3.46 9.04
C TRP A 64 -9.55 -3.94 9.28
N ASP A 65 -10.28 -4.14 8.18
CA ASP A 65 -11.63 -4.70 8.25
C ASP A 65 -11.58 -6.16 8.71
N ILE A 66 -12.49 -6.60 9.57
CA ILE A 66 -12.55 -8.02 10.00
C ILE A 66 -12.60 -9.01 8.82
N ARG A 67 -13.05 -8.56 7.64
CA ARG A 67 -13.08 -9.29 6.36
C ARG A 67 -11.76 -9.27 5.59
N ILE A 68 -10.64 -8.89 6.22
CA ILE A 68 -9.32 -8.72 5.57
C ILE A 68 -8.88 -9.94 4.73
N LYS A 69 -9.26 -11.17 5.10
CA LYS A 69 -8.92 -12.37 4.31
C LYS A 69 -9.60 -12.37 2.94
N GLU A 70 -10.86 -11.95 2.87
CA GLU A 70 -11.60 -11.82 1.61
C GLU A 70 -11.00 -10.69 0.77
N GLN A 71 -10.71 -9.55 1.40
CA GLN A 71 -10.06 -8.43 0.73
C GLN A 71 -8.68 -8.80 0.14
N LEU A 72 -7.86 -9.55 0.88
CA LEU A 72 -6.57 -10.04 0.41
C LEU A 72 -6.71 -11.08 -0.72
N TYR A 73 -7.74 -11.93 -0.66
CA TYR A 73 -8.07 -12.87 -1.73
C TYR A 73 -8.46 -12.14 -3.02
N ASP A 74 -9.31 -11.12 -2.92
CA ASP A 74 -9.72 -10.31 -4.06
C ASP A 74 -8.55 -9.49 -4.63
N PHE A 75 -7.68 -8.96 -3.75
CA PHE A 75 -6.44 -8.32 -4.15
C PHE A 75 -5.52 -9.28 -4.91
N ALA A 76 -5.37 -10.53 -4.45
CA ALA A 76 -4.58 -11.55 -5.13
C ALA A 76 -5.10 -11.86 -6.54
N ARG A 77 -6.43 -12.02 -6.70
CA ARG A 77 -7.06 -12.23 -8.01
C ARG A 77 -6.83 -11.05 -8.95
N SER A 78 -6.95 -9.83 -8.42
CA SER A 78 -6.75 -8.59 -9.17
C SER A 78 -5.28 -8.42 -9.60
N SER A 79 -4.35 -8.71 -8.69
CA SER A 79 -2.90 -8.70 -8.96
C SER A 79 -2.53 -9.67 -10.09
N ASN A 80 -3.09 -10.88 -10.06
CA ASN A 80 -2.88 -11.85 -11.11
C ASN A 80 -3.41 -11.35 -12.46
N ALA A 81 -4.61 -10.77 -12.51
CA ALA A 81 -5.17 -10.22 -13.74
C ALA A 81 -4.31 -9.10 -14.36
N LEU A 82 -3.63 -8.29 -13.53
CA LEU A 82 -2.76 -7.21 -14.00
C LEU A 82 -1.38 -7.69 -14.45
N THR A 83 -0.83 -8.73 -13.82
CA THR A 83 0.61 -9.07 -13.94
C THR A 83 0.91 -10.44 -14.53
N GLN A 84 -0.05 -11.38 -14.48
CA GLN A 84 0.13 -12.71 -15.06
C GLN A 84 -0.20 -12.72 -16.54
N PRO A 85 0.51 -13.53 -17.35
CA PRO A 85 0.19 -13.66 -18.76
C PRO A 85 -1.17 -14.31 -18.95
N LEU A 86 -1.91 -13.89 -19.98
CA LEU A 86 -3.18 -14.48 -20.40
C LEU A 86 -2.99 -15.96 -20.74
N LEU A 87 -3.92 -16.79 -20.26
CA LEU A 87 -3.91 -18.22 -20.51
C LEU A 87 -3.96 -18.49 -22.01
N ASN A 88 -3.12 -19.43 -22.48
CA ASN A 88 -2.99 -19.83 -23.88
C ASN A 88 -2.52 -18.72 -24.86
N SER A 89 -2.04 -17.57 -24.37
CA SER A 89 -1.48 -16.53 -25.25
C SER A 89 -0.07 -16.89 -25.75
N HIS A 90 0.10 -16.89 -27.08
CA HIS A 90 1.39 -17.12 -27.74
C HIS A 90 1.61 -16.04 -28.84
N PRO A 91 2.56 -15.10 -28.66
CA PRO A 91 3.43 -14.91 -27.49
C PRO A 91 2.64 -14.51 -26.23
N PRO A 92 3.23 -14.62 -25.01
CA PRO A 92 2.60 -14.20 -23.77
C PRO A 92 2.14 -12.74 -23.85
N LYS A 93 0.86 -12.49 -23.51
CA LYS A 93 0.26 -11.15 -23.47
C LYS A 93 -0.33 -10.87 -22.09
N SER A 94 -0.30 -9.62 -21.65
CA SER A 94 -1.04 -9.20 -20.46
C SER A 94 -2.45 -8.73 -20.83
N ALA A 95 -3.36 -8.79 -19.86
CA ALA A 95 -4.67 -8.16 -19.96
C ALA A 95 -4.56 -6.62 -19.94
N ASP A 96 -3.57 -6.10 -19.20
CA ASP A 96 -3.19 -4.70 -19.26
C ASP A 96 -2.27 -4.47 -20.47
N PRO A 97 -2.71 -3.73 -21.51
CA PRO A 97 -1.88 -3.46 -22.69
C PRO A 97 -0.65 -2.59 -22.39
N THR A 98 -0.56 -2.01 -21.19
CA THR A 98 0.58 -1.22 -20.73
C THR A 98 1.54 -2.00 -19.83
N TYR A 99 1.28 -3.28 -19.56
CA TYR A 99 2.16 -4.16 -18.78
C TYR A 99 3.03 -5.05 -19.70
N PRO A 100 4.33 -5.26 -19.40
CA PRO A 100 5.07 -4.80 -18.22
C PRO A 100 5.60 -3.37 -18.30
N VAL A 101 5.65 -2.80 -19.51
CA VAL A 101 6.07 -1.41 -19.75
C VAL A 101 5.09 -0.78 -20.74
N PRO A 102 4.60 0.45 -20.48
CA PRO A 102 3.71 1.14 -21.40
C PRO A 102 4.34 1.29 -22.80
N PRO A 103 3.61 0.99 -23.89
CA PRO A 103 4.15 1.11 -25.24
C PRO A 103 4.35 2.58 -25.64
N ASP A 104 3.50 3.48 -25.14
CA ASP A 104 3.70 4.92 -25.20
C ASP A 104 3.05 5.63 -23.99
N ALA A 105 3.34 6.92 -23.83
CA ALA A 105 2.77 7.73 -22.75
C ALA A 105 1.26 7.99 -22.91
N LYS A 106 0.69 7.81 -24.11
CA LYS A 106 -0.70 8.14 -24.45
C LYS A 106 -1.66 6.94 -24.33
N THR A 107 -1.13 5.74 -24.15
CA THR A 107 -1.93 4.51 -24.11
C THR A 107 -2.93 4.60 -22.96
N ILE A 108 -4.21 4.48 -23.34
CA ILE A 108 -5.33 4.66 -22.42
C ILE A 108 -5.41 3.45 -21.47
N PRO A 109 -5.58 3.68 -20.15
CA PRO A 109 -5.78 2.60 -19.18
C PRO A 109 -7.02 1.76 -19.51
N THR A 110 -6.97 0.47 -19.16
CA THR A 110 -8.13 -0.43 -19.26
C THR A 110 -8.67 -0.73 -17.86
N ASP A 111 -9.97 -0.54 -17.68
CA ASP A 111 -10.69 -1.04 -16.50
C ASP A 111 -11.16 -2.46 -16.77
N ILE A 112 -10.60 -3.38 -16.00
CA ILE A 112 -10.98 -4.79 -16.00
C ILE A 112 -11.98 -4.96 -14.86
N SER A 113 -13.19 -5.41 -15.17
CA SER A 113 -14.18 -5.73 -14.13
C SER A 113 -13.72 -6.94 -13.31
N PHE A 114 -13.76 -6.82 -11.98
CA PHE A 114 -13.45 -7.90 -11.05
C PHE A 114 -14.39 -9.12 -11.20
N ASP A 115 -15.62 -8.90 -11.63
CA ASP A 115 -16.60 -9.98 -11.84
C ASP A 115 -16.34 -10.74 -13.15
N SER A 116 -15.50 -10.19 -14.03
CA SER A 116 -15.16 -10.75 -15.34
C SER A 116 -13.65 -10.75 -15.58
N LEU A 117 -12.88 -11.18 -14.58
CA LEU A 117 -11.42 -11.28 -14.71
C LEU A 117 -11.02 -12.24 -15.84
N PRO A 118 -9.99 -11.89 -16.63
CA PRO A 118 -9.46 -12.77 -17.65
C PRO A 118 -8.82 -14.02 -17.04
N SER A 119 -8.85 -15.12 -17.77
CA SER A 119 -8.08 -16.31 -17.39
C SER A 119 -6.59 -16.05 -17.62
N THR A 120 -5.80 -16.14 -16.56
CA THR A 120 -4.34 -16.01 -16.61
C THR A 120 -3.65 -17.35 -16.36
N ALA A 121 -2.36 -17.43 -16.66
CA ALA A 121 -1.51 -18.48 -16.13
C ALA A 121 -1.60 -18.50 -14.59
N LEU A 122 -1.54 -19.70 -14.02
CA LEU A 122 -1.54 -19.87 -12.57
C LEU A 122 -0.19 -19.44 -12.00
N PRO A 123 -0.17 -18.63 -10.93
CA PRO A 123 1.09 -18.24 -10.31
C PRO A 123 1.73 -19.44 -9.61
N VAL A 124 3.06 -19.51 -9.64
CA VAL A 124 3.84 -20.65 -9.11
C VAL A 124 4.45 -20.32 -7.75
N HIS A 125 4.79 -19.07 -7.49
CA HIS A 125 5.56 -18.66 -6.31
C HIS A 125 4.72 -17.98 -5.23
N SER A 126 3.70 -17.22 -5.62
CA SER A 126 2.90 -16.43 -4.68
C SER A 126 1.45 -16.32 -5.17
N PRO A 127 0.45 -16.39 -4.28
CA PRO A 127 -0.94 -16.21 -4.68
C PRO A 127 -1.19 -14.82 -5.31
N TYR A 128 -0.31 -13.85 -5.05
CA TYR A 128 -0.38 -12.49 -5.60
C TYR A 128 0.33 -12.34 -6.95
N GLY A 129 0.81 -13.42 -7.57
CA GLY A 129 1.52 -13.40 -8.84
C GLY A 129 3.01 -13.65 -8.71
N ASP A 130 3.66 -13.96 -9.83
CA ASP A 130 5.08 -14.33 -9.85
C ASP A 130 6.05 -13.14 -10.02
N ASN A 131 5.53 -11.98 -10.45
CA ASN A 131 6.36 -10.85 -10.86
C ASN A 131 6.27 -9.63 -9.94
N TRP A 132 5.44 -9.65 -8.88
CA TRP A 132 5.30 -8.49 -8.02
C TRP A 132 6.58 -8.22 -7.21
N GLY A 133 6.93 -6.94 -7.10
CA GLY A 133 8.05 -6.49 -6.27
C GLY A 133 7.58 -6.04 -4.89
N LEU A 134 6.58 -5.16 -4.88
CA LEU A 134 6.00 -4.57 -3.67
C LEU A 134 4.48 -4.48 -3.79
N LEU A 135 3.75 -4.86 -2.74
CA LEU A 135 2.30 -4.69 -2.64
C LEU A 135 2.01 -3.63 -1.59
N TRP A 136 1.66 -2.42 -2.00
CA TRP A 136 1.40 -1.29 -1.13
C TRP A 136 -0.06 -1.28 -0.69
N ILE A 137 -0.39 -2.09 0.31
CA ILE A 137 -1.78 -2.36 0.70
C ILE A 137 -2.24 -1.55 1.92
N GLY A 138 -1.37 -0.69 2.45
CA GLY A 138 -1.65 0.28 3.51
C GLY A 138 -0.98 1.63 3.26
N HIS A 139 -1.79 2.66 3.05
CA HIS A 139 -1.36 4.01 2.72
C HIS A 139 -2.45 5.04 3.06
N SER A 140 -2.07 6.30 3.27
CA SER A 140 -3.01 7.43 3.47
C SER A 140 -3.53 8.00 2.14
N GLY A 141 -2.91 7.65 1.03
CA GLY A 141 -3.39 8.03 -0.30
C GLY A 141 -2.46 7.55 -1.40
N MET A 142 -3.04 7.17 -2.52
CA MET A 142 -2.32 6.70 -3.69
C MET A 142 -2.96 7.25 -4.95
N ASN A 143 -2.13 7.72 -5.89
CA ASN A 143 -2.62 8.17 -7.18
C ASN A 143 -2.83 6.96 -8.09
N ILE A 144 -3.92 6.99 -8.85
CA ILE A 144 -4.12 6.08 -9.98
C ILE A 144 -3.27 6.57 -11.15
N PRO A 145 -2.38 5.73 -11.73
CA PRO A 145 -1.54 6.12 -12.85
C PRO A 145 -2.32 6.66 -14.04
N THR A 146 -1.83 7.76 -14.62
CA THR A 146 -2.40 8.39 -15.83
C THR A 146 -1.28 8.70 -16.82
N PRO A 147 -1.59 9.02 -18.09
CA PRO A 147 -0.63 9.60 -19.03
C PRO A 147 0.16 10.81 -18.50
N SER A 148 -0.37 11.52 -17.50
CA SER A 148 0.25 12.68 -16.85
C SER A 148 1.03 12.35 -15.56
N SER A 149 1.17 11.08 -15.19
CA SER A 149 2.00 10.69 -14.04
C SER A 149 3.47 11.10 -14.24
N PRO A 150 4.31 11.21 -13.18
CA PRO A 150 5.70 11.69 -13.32
C PRO A 150 6.64 10.81 -14.16
N SER A 151 6.34 9.51 -14.28
CA SER A 151 7.11 8.55 -15.09
C SER A 151 6.16 7.67 -15.90
N PRO A 152 5.38 8.27 -16.83
CA PRO A 152 4.28 7.59 -17.51
C PRO A 152 4.78 6.51 -18.48
N GLU A 153 6.07 6.51 -18.82
CA GLU A 153 6.74 5.47 -19.61
C GLU A 153 7.17 4.25 -18.78
N LYS A 154 7.11 4.32 -17.43
CA LYS A 154 7.59 3.26 -16.53
C LYS A 154 6.50 2.60 -15.70
N ILE A 155 5.34 3.23 -15.61
CA ILE A 155 4.25 2.80 -14.73
C ILE A 155 3.11 2.28 -15.61
N PRO A 156 2.83 0.96 -15.59
CA PRO A 156 1.64 0.41 -16.21
C PRO A 156 0.38 1.01 -15.59
N ARG A 157 -0.72 1.03 -16.35
CA ARG A 157 -1.93 1.79 -16.06
C ARG A 157 -3.19 0.94 -16.03
N GLY A 158 -3.09 -0.38 -16.18
CA GLY A 158 -4.21 -1.29 -16.00
C GLY A 158 -4.80 -1.18 -14.59
N ARG A 159 -6.12 -1.36 -14.52
CA ARG A 159 -6.89 -1.26 -13.28
C ARG A 159 -7.87 -2.42 -13.23
N VAL A 160 -8.00 -3.03 -12.06
CA VAL A 160 -9.10 -3.95 -11.77
C VAL A 160 -10.09 -3.22 -10.88
N VAL A 161 -11.33 -3.12 -11.33
CA VAL A 161 -12.40 -2.38 -10.66
C VAL A 161 -13.43 -3.36 -10.13
N ARG A 162 -13.72 -3.28 -8.84
CA ARG A 162 -14.78 -4.05 -8.18
C ARG A 162 -15.84 -3.10 -7.63
N THR A 163 -17.07 -3.30 -8.09
CA THR A 163 -18.24 -2.53 -7.67
C THR A 163 -19.48 -3.43 -7.74
N PRO A 164 -20.26 -3.59 -6.65
CA PRO A 164 -19.98 -3.10 -5.30
C PRO A 164 -18.98 -3.98 -4.53
N ASP A 165 -18.16 -3.33 -3.70
CA ASP A 165 -17.37 -3.91 -2.63
C ASP A 165 -17.90 -3.38 -1.29
N ASN A 166 -18.67 -4.21 -0.58
CA ASN A 166 -19.32 -3.85 0.69
C ASN A 166 -18.34 -3.62 1.86
N THR A 167 -17.04 -3.72 1.63
CA THR A 167 -15.99 -3.34 2.59
C THR A 167 -15.50 -1.91 2.39
N VAL A 168 -15.87 -1.27 1.28
CA VAL A 168 -15.53 0.12 0.96
C VAL A 168 -16.68 1.03 1.42
N PRO A 169 -16.42 2.14 2.13
CA PRO A 169 -17.46 3.14 2.44
C PRO A 169 -18.05 3.80 1.19
N GLN A 170 -19.17 4.51 1.34
CA GLN A 170 -19.63 5.43 0.30
C GLN A 170 -18.61 6.57 0.09
N ILE A 171 -18.63 7.17 -1.10
CA ILE A 171 -17.57 8.09 -1.55
C ILE A 171 -17.44 9.29 -0.61
N GLN A 172 -18.55 9.81 -0.09
CA GLN A 172 -18.56 10.93 0.85
C GLN A 172 -17.88 10.62 2.19
N HIS A 173 -17.71 9.35 2.54
CA HIS A 173 -17.00 8.90 3.73
C HIS A 173 -15.52 8.56 3.47
N LEU A 174 -15.09 8.50 2.20
CA LEU A 174 -13.71 8.16 1.87
C LEU A 174 -12.76 9.26 2.33
N ARG A 175 -11.68 8.84 3.00
CA ARG A 175 -10.56 9.71 3.42
C ARG A 175 -9.31 9.27 2.69
N SER A 176 -8.73 10.18 1.90
CA SER A 176 -7.49 9.95 1.16
C SER A 176 -6.78 11.27 0.97
N TYR A 177 -5.44 11.24 0.96
CA TYR A 177 -4.65 12.41 0.59
C TYR A 177 -4.99 12.89 -0.83
N TYR A 178 -5.29 11.96 -1.75
CA TYR A 178 -5.88 12.25 -3.05
C TYR A 178 -7.38 11.99 -2.94
N ASN A 179 -8.12 12.94 -2.40
CA ASN A 179 -9.52 12.77 -2.00
C ASN A 179 -10.48 12.66 -3.18
N ASP A 180 -10.11 13.21 -4.35
CA ASP A 180 -10.94 13.24 -5.56
C ASP A 180 -10.80 11.99 -6.44
N TRP A 181 -10.06 10.96 -5.99
CA TRP A 181 -9.72 9.83 -6.87
C TRP A 181 -10.96 9.10 -7.40
N ALA A 182 -12.01 8.93 -6.59
CA ALA A 182 -13.20 8.21 -7.03
C ALA A 182 -13.99 9.04 -8.04
N GLU A 183 -14.25 10.32 -7.73
CA GLU A 183 -15.00 11.23 -8.59
C GLU A 183 -14.26 11.53 -9.89
N ARG A 184 -12.93 11.71 -9.84
CA ARG A 184 -12.07 11.98 -11.00
C ARG A 184 -12.17 10.90 -12.07
N PHE A 185 -12.39 9.64 -11.67
CA PHE A 185 -12.55 8.51 -12.58
C PHE A 185 -14.00 8.07 -12.76
N GLY A 186 -14.96 8.76 -12.14
CA GLY A 186 -16.39 8.45 -12.26
C GLY A 186 -16.79 7.11 -11.65
N TYR A 187 -16.09 6.66 -10.61
CA TYR A 187 -16.44 5.43 -9.91
C TYR A 187 -17.65 5.64 -9.01
N GLU A 188 -18.46 4.59 -8.85
CA GLU A 188 -19.65 4.59 -7.99
C GLU A 188 -19.28 4.36 -6.51
N HIS A 189 -20.24 4.53 -5.60
CA HIS A 189 -20.09 4.11 -4.22
C HIS A 189 -19.67 2.65 -4.11
N HIS A 190 -18.98 2.29 -3.02
CA HIS A 190 -18.50 0.92 -2.80
C HIS A 190 -17.55 0.43 -3.91
N THR A 191 -16.76 1.30 -4.52
CA THR A 191 -15.81 0.88 -5.56
C THR A 191 -14.41 0.68 -4.99
N ARG A 192 -13.82 -0.50 -5.23
CA ARG A 192 -12.41 -0.77 -4.99
C ARG A 192 -11.65 -0.86 -6.31
N VAL A 193 -10.48 -0.23 -6.38
CA VAL A 193 -9.64 -0.24 -7.57
C VAL A 193 -8.24 -0.73 -7.25
N VAL A 194 -7.84 -1.86 -7.83
CA VAL A 194 -6.47 -2.38 -7.74
C VAL A 194 -5.69 -1.91 -8.98
N HIS A 195 -4.50 -1.36 -8.78
CA HIS A 195 -3.70 -0.79 -9.86
C HIS A 195 -2.20 -0.73 -9.50
N HIS A 196 -1.38 -0.21 -10.41
CA HIS A 196 0.04 0.02 -10.15
C HIS A 196 0.26 1.24 -9.23
N ALA A 197 1.20 1.14 -8.30
CA ALA A 197 1.48 2.20 -7.32
C ALA A 197 2.11 3.43 -7.97
N ALA A 198 1.60 4.62 -7.62
CA ALA A 198 2.16 5.90 -8.03
C ALA A 198 1.89 6.98 -6.97
N ARG A 199 2.91 7.78 -6.67
CA ARG A 199 2.88 8.92 -5.73
C ARG A 199 2.21 8.60 -4.39
N ALA A 200 2.55 7.47 -3.79
CA ALA A 200 2.03 7.07 -2.49
C ALA A 200 2.31 8.11 -1.40
N ILE A 201 1.39 8.19 -0.43
CA ILE A 201 1.54 8.93 0.82
C ILE A 201 1.22 7.97 1.97
N GLY A 202 2.12 7.88 2.95
CA GLY A 202 2.03 6.94 4.05
C GLY A 202 2.41 5.50 3.69
N SER A 203 2.86 4.73 4.69
CA SER A 203 3.41 3.38 4.54
C SER A 203 2.87 2.39 5.57
N ALA A 204 1.64 2.60 6.05
CA ALA A 204 0.99 1.81 7.09
C ALA A 204 1.05 0.29 6.85
N GLY A 205 1.09 -0.14 5.59
CA GLY A 205 1.36 -1.55 5.27
C GLY A 205 1.85 -1.78 3.86
N TYR A 206 2.90 -2.60 3.72
CA TYR A 206 3.32 -3.10 2.40
C TYR A 206 3.98 -4.47 2.50
N ALA A 207 3.75 -5.30 1.49
CA ALA A 207 4.49 -6.55 1.32
C ALA A 207 5.63 -6.37 0.32
N VAL A 208 6.72 -7.09 0.52
CA VAL A 208 7.89 -7.03 -0.37
C VAL A 208 8.47 -8.44 -0.58
N THR A 209 8.83 -8.77 -1.82
CA THR A 209 9.59 -10.00 -2.11
C THR A 209 11.05 -9.84 -1.73
N GLN A 210 11.75 -10.94 -1.47
CA GLN A 210 13.19 -10.90 -1.18
C GLN A 210 14.01 -10.25 -2.31
N ALA A 211 13.61 -10.50 -3.56
CA ALA A 211 14.26 -9.91 -4.72
C ALA A 211 14.08 -8.38 -4.74
N ALA A 212 12.87 -7.89 -4.47
CA ALA A 212 12.60 -6.46 -4.33
C ALA A 212 13.25 -5.85 -3.09
N ALA A 213 13.34 -6.58 -1.98
CA ALA A 213 14.02 -6.13 -0.76
C ALA A 213 15.48 -5.75 -1.05
N ARG A 214 16.21 -6.57 -1.83
CA ARG A 214 17.58 -6.23 -2.28
C ARG A 214 17.62 -4.94 -3.11
N LYS A 215 16.67 -4.77 -4.04
CA LYS A 215 16.57 -3.57 -4.88
C LYS A 215 16.21 -2.32 -4.06
N LEU A 216 15.33 -2.46 -3.06
CA LEU A 216 14.97 -1.39 -2.13
C LEU A 216 16.14 -0.98 -1.24
N LEU A 217 16.92 -1.93 -0.73
CA LEU A 217 18.12 -1.58 0.03
C LEU A 217 19.10 -0.78 -0.84
N TYR A 218 19.26 -1.15 -2.11
CA TYR A 218 20.07 -0.38 -3.04
C TYR A 218 19.50 1.02 -3.34
N ALA A 219 18.20 1.12 -3.60
CA ALA A 219 17.58 2.35 -4.10
C ALA A 219 17.07 3.32 -3.01
N VAL A 220 16.81 2.83 -1.80
CA VAL A 220 16.18 3.58 -0.69
C VAL A 220 17.07 3.58 0.55
N ALA A 221 17.76 2.47 0.85
CA ALA A 221 18.64 2.45 2.01
C ALA A 221 19.98 3.13 1.73
N LEU A 222 20.54 2.98 0.53
CA LEU A 222 21.90 3.47 0.20
C LEU A 222 21.91 4.78 -0.58
N ASP A 223 20.74 5.31 -0.94
CA ASP A 223 20.61 6.59 -1.64
C ASP A 223 20.47 7.77 -0.65
N GLU A 224 20.25 8.98 -1.17
CA GLU A 224 19.98 10.16 -0.37
C GLU A 224 18.68 10.05 0.43
N VAL A 225 18.79 10.28 1.75
CA VAL A 225 17.68 10.37 2.70
C VAL A 225 17.32 11.85 2.85
N ASP A 226 16.51 12.35 1.93
CA ASP A 226 16.15 13.77 1.80
C ASP A 226 14.68 14.08 2.13
N ARG A 227 13.87 13.04 2.42
CA ARG A 227 12.42 13.13 2.69
C ARG A 227 11.91 11.83 3.32
N GLY A 228 10.65 11.83 3.76
CA GLY A 228 9.96 10.66 4.33
C GLY A 228 10.06 9.37 3.50
N LEU A 229 9.98 8.23 4.19
CA LEU A 229 10.10 6.89 3.61
C LEU A 229 9.12 6.63 2.47
N ASP A 230 7.86 7.02 2.63
CA ASP A 230 6.80 6.89 1.65
C ASP A 230 7.17 7.53 0.31
N PHE A 231 7.76 8.73 0.32
CA PHE A 231 8.24 9.37 -0.90
C PHE A 231 9.35 8.57 -1.58
N MET A 232 10.29 8.02 -0.81
CA MET A 232 11.39 7.24 -1.36
C MET A 232 10.93 5.89 -1.91
N LEU A 233 9.99 5.21 -1.23
CA LEU A 233 9.34 4.00 -1.72
C LEU A 233 8.52 4.29 -2.99
N GLY A 234 7.80 5.41 -3.04
CA GLY A 234 7.07 5.86 -4.23
C GLY A 234 8.01 6.09 -5.41
N GLU A 235 9.14 6.74 -5.18
CA GLU A 235 10.20 6.96 -6.18
C GLU A 235 10.81 5.67 -6.72
N TYR A 236 11.00 4.68 -5.84
CA TYR A 236 11.41 3.34 -6.25
C TYR A 236 10.34 2.68 -7.13
N CYS A 237 9.08 2.73 -6.71
CA CYS A 237 7.96 2.11 -7.43
C CYS A 237 7.73 2.72 -8.82
N GLU A 238 7.98 4.02 -8.96
CA GLU A 238 7.89 4.75 -10.23
C GLU A 238 9.13 4.57 -11.11
N GLY A 239 10.14 3.83 -10.65
CA GLY A 239 11.41 3.64 -11.37
C GLY A 239 12.26 4.92 -11.49
N ARG A 240 12.01 5.91 -10.62
CA ARG A 240 12.81 7.15 -10.54
C ARG A 240 14.11 6.93 -9.76
N LYS A 241 14.10 6.00 -8.79
CA LYS A 241 15.30 5.53 -8.07
C LYS A 241 15.68 4.10 -8.49
N GLY A 242 16.97 3.78 -8.43
CA GLY A 242 17.52 2.44 -8.71
C GLY A 242 17.74 2.07 -10.18
N GLY A 243 17.26 2.88 -11.14
CA GLY A 243 17.54 2.68 -12.57
C GLY A 243 16.78 1.53 -13.25
N TRP A 244 15.75 0.99 -12.59
CA TRP A 244 14.93 -0.12 -13.11
C TRP A 244 13.89 0.37 -14.12
N LYS A 245 13.55 -0.50 -15.09
CA LYS A 245 12.52 -0.19 -16.10
C LYS A 245 11.11 -0.08 -15.51
N HIS A 246 10.80 -0.98 -14.57
CA HIS A 246 9.61 -0.97 -13.72
C HIS A 246 9.95 -1.75 -12.44
N ALA A 247 9.22 -1.49 -11.36
CA ALA A 247 9.45 -2.11 -10.05
C ALA A 247 8.34 -3.10 -9.62
N ASP A 248 7.33 -3.30 -10.47
CA ASP A 248 6.17 -4.16 -10.22
C ASP A 248 5.50 -3.89 -8.86
N CYS A 249 5.26 -2.61 -8.58
CA CYS A 249 4.51 -2.20 -7.41
C CYS A 249 3.02 -2.14 -7.71
N LEU A 250 2.21 -2.81 -6.89
CA LEU A 250 0.75 -2.79 -6.95
C LEU A 250 0.16 -2.22 -5.66
N THR A 251 -1.07 -1.73 -5.74
CA THR A 251 -1.80 -1.07 -4.65
C THR A 251 -3.31 -1.21 -4.85
N THR A 252 -4.09 -0.76 -3.87
CA THR A 252 -5.54 -0.64 -3.99
C THR A 252 -6.04 0.68 -3.41
N ASN A 253 -7.05 1.27 -4.05
CA ASN A 253 -7.81 2.39 -3.51
C ASN A 253 -9.24 1.93 -3.15
N PRO A 254 -9.73 2.20 -1.92
CA PRO A 254 -8.95 2.60 -0.75
C PRO A 254 -7.98 1.49 -0.30
N ALA A 255 -7.07 1.81 0.62
CA ALA A 255 -6.13 0.85 1.21
C ALA A 255 -6.87 -0.24 2.03
N LEU A 256 -6.25 -1.41 2.20
CA LEU A 256 -6.78 -2.49 3.04
C LEU A 256 -6.41 -2.30 4.51
N PHE A 257 -5.19 -1.84 4.73
CA PHE A 257 -4.62 -1.53 6.03
C PHE A 257 -4.63 -0.02 6.20
N ASN A 258 -5.41 0.47 7.15
CA ASN A 258 -5.55 1.90 7.39
C ASN A 258 -5.04 2.23 8.78
N ARG A 259 -4.61 3.46 8.93
CA ARG A 259 -4.12 3.96 10.19
C ARG A 259 -5.28 4.11 11.19
N HIS A 260 -5.08 3.62 12.39
CA HIS A 260 -6.00 3.78 13.50
C HIS A 260 -5.61 4.97 14.37
N LEU A 261 -6.59 5.80 14.69
CA LEU A 261 -6.43 6.95 15.54
C LEU A 261 -7.16 6.67 16.87
N PRO A 262 -6.45 6.34 17.96
CA PRO A 262 -7.08 6.01 19.23
C PRO A 262 -7.71 7.26 19.87
N ALA A 263 -8.73 7.03 20.70
CA ALA A 263 -9.22 8.06 21.62
C ALA A 263 -8.09 8.44 22.58
N GLY A 264 -7.96 9.73 22.88
CA GLY A 264 -6.88 10.23 23.73
C GLY A 264 -6.16 11.45 23.17
N TRP A 265 -4.95 11.67 23.66
CA TRP A 265 -4.11 12.80 23.26
C TRP A 265 -3.66 12.68 21.80
N MET A 266 -3.98 13.68 20.98
CA MET A 266 -3.72 13.66 19.54
C MET A 266 -2.23 13.74 19.18
N GLY A 267 -1.35 14.13 20.12
CA GLY A 267 0.09 14.07 19.90
C GLY A 267 0.63 12.63 19.84
N ALA A 268 -0.14 11.63 20.31
CA ALA A 268 0.18 10.21 20.14
C ALA A 268 -0.03 9.72 18.70
N ASP A 269 -0.52 10.58 17.80
CA ASP A 269 -0.65 10.31 16.37
C ASP A 269 0.73 10.26 15.63
N GLY A 270 1.85 10.22 16.33
CA GLY A 270 3.17 9.94 15.75
C GLY A 270 4.10 11.14 15.63
N ASP A 271 5.38 10.81 15.51
CA ASP A 271 6.49 11.74 15.76
C ASP A 271 6.93 12.56 14.52
N ILE A 272 6.30 12.37 13.35
CA ILE A 272 6.65 13.08 12.11
C ILE A 272 6.01 14.48 12.07
N GLN A 273 4.83 14.64 12.69
CA GLN A 273 4.05 15.89 12.74
C GLN A 273 3.60 16.26 14.16
N SER A 274 4.34 15.82 15.19
CA SER A 274 4.01 16.02 16.61
C SER A 274 3.78 17.48 17.01
N ASP A 275 4.42 18.42 16.31
CA ASP A 275 4.53 19.82 16.74
C ASP A 275 3.20 20.61 16.70
N TYR A 276 2.12 20.05 16.12
CA TYR A 276 0.87 20.79 15.89
C TYR A 276 -0.41 20.11 16.43
N LYS A 277 -0.33 18.92 17.04
CA LYS A 277 -1.52 18.18 17.51
C LYS A 277 -1.67 18.24 19.03
N THR A 278 -2.23 19.34 19.53
CA THR A 278 -2.38 19.60 20.99
C THR A 278 -3.76 19.27 21.55
N GLY A 279 -4.59 18.51 20.83
CA GLY A 279 -5.98 18.21 21.21
C GLY A 279 -6.20 16.86 21.90
N PHE A 280 -7.46 16.62 22.25
CA PHE A 280 -7.97 15.33 22.75
C PHE A 280 -9.03 14.79 21.78
N ARG A 281 -8.88 13.55 21.34
CA ARG A 281 -9.82 12.81 20.51
C ARG A 281 -10.77 12.01 21.40
N GLU A 282 -12.04 12.40 21.43
CA GLU A 282 -13.06 11.72 22.26
C GLU A 282 -13.36 10.30 21.78
N LYS A 283 -13.35 10.07 20.46
CA LYS A 283 -13.70 8.79 19.85
C LYS A 283 -12.59 8.30 18.94
N ALA A 284 -12.19 7.04 19.12
CA ALA A 284 -11.26 6.40 18.23
C ALA A 284 -11.90 6.22 16.84
N GLU A 285 -11.08 6.30 15.80
CA GLU A 285 -11.51 6.19 14.40
C GLU A 285 -10.47 5.47 13.55
N THR A 286 -10.93 4.80 12.49
CA THR A 286 -10.07 4.22 11.45
C THR A 286 -10.64 4.63 10.10
N ASP A 287 -9.82 5.31 9.31
CA ASP A 287 -10.21 5.76 7.97
C ASP A 287 -10.55 4.56 7.06
N ASN A 288 -11.59 4.71 6.23
CA ASN A 288 -11.96 3.78 5.17
C ASN A 288 -12.28 2.33 5.58
N VAL A 289 -12.33 2.00 6.87
CA VAL A 289 -12.60 0.65 7.37
C VAL A 289 -13.99 0.62 7.98
N ARG A 290 -14.92 -0.08 7.32
CA ARG A 290 -16.32 -0.21 7.78
C ARG A 290 -16.45 -1.02 9.06
N TRP A 291 -15.83 -2.19 9.13
CA TRP A 291 -15.81 -3.03 10.33
C TRP A 291 -14.41 -3.17 10.89
N SER A 292 -13.96 -2.10 11.53
CA SER A 292 -12.65 -2.00 12.18
C SER A 292 -12.46 -3.13 13.18
N THR A 293 -11.34 -3.85 13.04
CA THR A 293 -10.96 -4.92 13.97
C THR A 293 -10.69 -4.34 15.35
N ARG A 294 -10.02 -3.18 15.44
CA ARG A 294 -9.76 -2.51 16.73
C ARG A 294 -11.05 -2.02 17.41
N LEU A 295 -11.95 -1.37 16.67
CA LEU A 295 -13.18 -0.80 17.24
C LEU A 295 -14.25 -1.85 17.51
N ASN A 296 -14.17 -3.03 16.89
CA ASN A 296 -15.02 -4.19 17.19
C ASN A 296 -14.34 -5.25 18.08
N MET A 297 -13.23 -4.91 18.75
CA MET A 297 -12.46 -5.88 19.53
C MET A 297 -13.28 -6.53 20.65
N GLU A 298 -14.12 -5.77 21.36
CA GLU A 298 -14.99 -6.30 22.42
C GLU A 298 -15.95 -7.37 21.87
N VAL A 299 -16.66 -7.06 20.78
CA VAL A 299 -17.56 -8.01 20.09
C VAL A 299 -16.80 -9.27 19.68
N LEU A 300 -15.60 -9.14 19.12
CA LEU A 300 -14.77 -10.25 18.69
C LEU A 300 -14.30 -11.14 19.86
N LEU A 301 -13.93 -10.54 20.99
CA LEU A 301 -13.45 -11.26 22.18
C LEU A 301 -14.58 -12.05 22.87
N GLU A 302 -15.81 -11.54 22.81
CA GLU A 302 -17.00 -12.22 23.32
C GLU A 302 -17.56 -13.28 22.35
N GLY A 303 -16.97 -13.41 21.16
CA GLY A 303 -17.44 -14.34 20.12
C GLY A 303 -18.71 -13.89 19.41
N GLY A 304 -19.04 -12.60 19.50
CA GLY A 304 -20.17 -11.98 18.81
C GLY A 304 -19.95 -11.87 17.30
N THR A 305 -21.05 -11.67 16.58
CA THR A 305 -21.09 -11.54 15.11
C THR A 305 -21.81 -10.27 14.64
N GLU A 306 -22.34 -9.48 15.56
CA GLU A 306 -23.01 -8.20 15.26
C GLU A 306 -22.00 -7.07 15.42
N PHE A 307 -21.41 -6.65 14.30
CA PHE A 307 -20.36 -5.64 14.27
C PHE A 307 -20.93 -4.24 14.06
N VAL A 308 -20.31 -3.26 14.71
CA VAL A 308 -20.59 -1.85 14.49
C VAL A 308 -19.94 -1.44 13.17
N ASP A 309 -20.76 -0.89 12.27
CA ASP A 309 -20.28 -0.21 11.07
C ASP A 309 -19.84 1.22 11.41
N GLN A 310 -18.58 1.54 11.15
CA GLN A 310 -18.00 2.87 11.37
C GLN A 310 -18.43 3.86 10.28
N TRP A 311 -18.82 3.36 9.11
CA TRP A 311 -19.22 4.16 7.96
C TRP A 311 -20.49 3.57 7.33
N PRO A 312 -21.61 3.57 8.08
CA PRO A 312 -22.88 3.06 7.56
C PRO A 312 -23.34 3.87 6.34
N ASP A 313 -24.05 3.21 5.46
CA ASP A 313 -24.60 3.84 4.25
C ASP A 313 -25.70 4.85 4.63
N GLU A 314 -25.78 5.95 3.89
CA GLU A 314 -26.84 6.96 4.00
C GLU A 314 -28.09 6.58 3.18
#